data_AF-A0A8G2F7H5-F1
#
_entry.id   AF-A0A8G2F7H5-F1
#
_cell.length_a   1.000
_cell.length_b   1.000
_cell.length_c   1.000
_cell.angle_alpha   90.00
_cell.angle_beta   90.00
_cell.angle_gamma   90.00
#
_symmetry.space_group_name_H-M   'P 1'
#
loop_
_entity.id
_entity.type
_entity.pdbx_description
1 polymer ?
#
loop_
_entity_poly.entity_id
_entity_poly.type
_entity_poly.pdbx_seq_one_letter_code
_entity_poly.pdbx_strand_id
1 'polypeptide(L)'
;MSYAEVLVYAPEAKDGDPEFQNGRTDASGNFAFIPNTPGTWSISASDMGHRAEMQINVTGEGIAKAQVSAGLSSQTLRIVLGLSLILNLLAACLFLKRSQRNKRAS
;
A
#
# COMPACT_ATOMS: atom_id res chain seq x y z
N MET A 1 -1.32 11.95 -11.67
CA MET A 1 -2.52 12.79 -11.59
C MET A 1 -2.07 14.23 -11.85
N SER A 2 -2.20 14.71 -13.09
CA SER A 2 -1.80 16.07 -13.47
C SER A 2 -2.93 17.04 -13.18
N TYR A 3 -2.62 18.26 -12.74
CA TYR A 3 -3.61 19.29 -12.36
C TYR A 3 -4.66 18.82 -11.32
N ALA A 4 -4.30 17.82 -10.52
CA ALA A 4 -5.11 17.30 -9.43
C ALA A 4 -5.13 18.32 -8.29
N GLU A 5 -6.27 18.47 -7.62
CA GLU A 5 -6.38 19.28 -6.41
C GLU A 5 -5.56 18.62 -5.30
N VAL A 6 -4.82 19.43 -4.54
CA VAL A 6 -4.00 18.97 -3.42
C VAL A 6 -4.36 19.77 -2.18
N LEU A 7 -4.63 19.06 -1.08
CA LEU A 7 -4.88 19.62 0.25
C LEU A 7 -3.82 19.07 1.21
N VAL A 8 -3.16 19.97 1.93
CA VAL A 8 -2.12 19.66 2.92
C VAL A 8 -2.58 20.09 4.30
N TYR A 9 -2.53 19.17 5.27
CA TYR A 9 -2.89 19.42 6.66
C TYR A 9 -1.67 19.26 7.57
N ALA A 10 -1.54 20.20 8.50
CA ALA A 10 -0.49 20.20 9.52
C ALA A 10 -0.70 19.06 10.54
N PRO A 11 0.35 18.62 11.25
CA PRO A 11 0.27 17.53 12.22
C PRO A 11 -0.75 17.73 13.36
N GLU A 12 -0.96 18.98 13.76
CA GLU A 12 -1.91 19.38 14.80
C GLU A 12 -3.36 19.58 14.31
N ALA A 13 -3.58 19.55 12.98
CA ALA A 13 -4.90 19.80 12.40
C ALA A 13 -5.88 18.67 12.76
N LYS A 14 -7.08 19.07 13.18
CA LYS A 14 -8.22 18.20 13.46
C LYS A 14 -9.22 18.22 12.30
N ASP A 15 -10.15 17.27 12.32
CA ASP A 15 -11.24 17.23 11.34
C ASP A 15 -12.02 18.56 11.35
N GLY A 16 -12.01 19.25 10.21
CA GLY A 16 -12.66 20.55 10.03
C GLY A 16 -11.75 21.76 10.22
N ASP A 17 -10.48 21.58 10.61
CA ASP A 17 -9.50 22.64 10.59
C ASP A 17 -9.14 23.01 9.13
N PRO A 18 -8.80 24.28 8.87
CA PRO A 18 -8.41 24.72 7.53
C PRO A 18 -7.13 24.02 7.08
N GLU A 19 -7.01 23.84 5.76
CA GLU A 19 -5.77 23.33 5.16
C GLU A 19 -4.61 24.28 5.47
N PHE A 20 -3.43 23.70 5.74
CA PHE A 20 -2.19 24.45 5.83
C PHE A 20 -1.83 25.06 4.46
N GLN A 21 -2.01 24.27 3.40
CA GLN A 21 -1.85 24.71 2.03
C GLN A 21 -2.80 23.92 1.12
N ASN A 22 -3.37 24.62 0.13
CA ASN A 22 -4.09 23.99 -0.97
C ASN A 22 -3.52 24.44 -2.32
N GLY A 23 -3.77 23.66 -3.37
CA GLY A 23 -3.31 23.99 -4.72
C GLY A 23 -3.61 22.89 -5.72
N ARG A 24 -2.87 22.90 -6.83
CA ARG A 24 -2.95 21.86 -7.85
C ARG A 24 -1.57 21.30 -8.19
N THR A 25 -1.52 20.02 -8.55
CA THR A 25 -0.30 19.44 -9.14
C THR A 25 0.02 20.08 -10.48
N ASP A 26 1.30 20.11 -10.87
CA ASP A 26 1.72 20.56 -12.19
C ASP A 26 1.32 19.56 -13.31
N ALA A 27 1.70 19.87 -14.55
CA ALA A 27 1.44 19.00 -15.71
C ALA A 27 2.06 17.60 -15.59
N SER A 28 3.15 17.48 -14.82
CA SER A 28 3.86 16.22 -14.53
C SER A 28 3.32 15.52 -13.28
N GLY A 29 2.37 16.13 -12.57
CA GLY A 29 1.80 15.61 -11.33
C GLY A 29 2.60 15.92 -10.07
N ASN A 30 3.54 16.88 -10.11
CA ASN A 30 4.32 17.27 -8.94
C ASN A 30 3.61 18.35 -8.12
N PHE A 31 3.87 18.35 -6.81
CA PHE A 31 3.43 19.37 -5.87
C PHE A 31 4.51 19.54 -4.79
N ALA A 32 4.72 20.77 -4.33
CA ALA A 32 5.71 21.09 -3.30
C ALA A 32 5.13 22.04 -2.26
N PHE A 33 5.45 21.78 -1.00
CA PHE A 33 5.15 22.66 0.12
C PHE A 33 6.33 22.69 1.10
N ILE A 34 6.36 23.69 1.96
CA ILE A 34 7.40 23.85 2.99
C ILE A 34 6.75 23.65 4.37
N PRO A 35 7.01 22.53 5.06
CA PRO A 35 6.48 22.32 6.41
C PRO A 35 7.13 23.29 7.40
N ASN A 36 6.34 23.81 8.32
CA ASN A 36 6.79 24.75 9.37
C ASN A 36 6.97 24.08 10.74
N THR A 37 6.40 22.89 10.94
CA THR A 37 6.45 22.13 12.19
C THR A 37 6.85 20.68 11.94
N PRO A 38 7.60 20.06 12.88
CA PRO A 38 7.84 18.63 12.84
C PRO A 38 6.57 17.86 13.22
N GLY A 39 6.38 16.68 12.63
CA GLY A 39 5.25 15.80 12.88
C GLY A 39 4.75 15.10 11.62
N THR A 40 3.61 14.40 11.76
CA THR A 40 2.97 13.69 10.65
C THR A 40 2.05 14.61 9.88
N TRP A 41 2.44 14.99 8.67
CA TRP A 41 1.64 15.77 7.75
C TRP A 41 0.75 14.86 6.92
N SER A 42 -0.50 15.28 6.69
CA SER A 42 -1.45 14.57 5.85
C SER A 42 -1.65 15.32 4.53
N ILE A 43 -1.48 14.63 3.42
CA ILE A 43 -1.64 15.17 2.07
C ILE A 43 -2.68 14.34 1.35
N SER A 44 -3.68 15.00 0.77
CA SER A 44 -4.64 14.37 -0.13
C SER A 44 -4.57 15.01 -1.50
N ALA A 45 -4.63 14.18 -2.54
CA ALA A 45 -4.68 14.60 -3.93
C ALA A 45 -5.91 13.98 -4.60
N SER A 46 -6.75 14.81 -5.22
CA SER A 46 -8.00 14.42 -5.86
C SER A 46 -8.05 14.84 -7.34
N ASP A 47 -8.55 13.94 -8.17
CA ASP A 47 -8.88 14.15 -9.58
C ASP A 47 -10.27 13.53 -9.87
N MET A 48 -10.77 13.63 -11.10
CA MET A 48 -12.09 13.15 -11.54
C MET A 48 -12.30 11.65 -11.29
N GLY A 49 -12.67 11.29 -10.05
CA GLY A 49 -12.94 9.92 -9.61
C GLY A 49 -11.77 9.21 -8.91
N HIS A 50 -10.64 9.86 -8.72
CA HIS A 50 -9.47 9.28 -8.04
C HIS A 50 -9.03 10.15 -6.87
N ARG A 51 -8.77 9.51 -5.71
CA ARG A 51 -8.20 10.15 -4.52
C ARG A 51 -7.01 9.36 -4.04
N ALA A 52 -5.90 10.04 -3.81
CA ALA A 52 -4.70 9.49 -3.18
C ALA A 52 -4.47 10.24 -1.87
N GLU A 53 -4.12 9.51 -0.82
CA GLU A 53 -3.76 10.07 0.46
C GLU A 53 -2.37 9.57 0.85
N MET A 54 -1.59 10.46 1.45
CA MET A 54 -0.24 10.17 1.90
C MET A 54 0.01 10.88 3.21
N GLN A 55 0.61 10.16 4.16
CA GLN A 55 1.16 10.74 5.37
C GLN A 55 2.68 10.79 5.26
N ILE A 56 3.26 11.94 5.55
CA ILE A 56 4.71 12.11 5.61
C ILE A 56 5.10 12.55 7.01
N ASN A 57 6.12 11.92 7.58
CA ASN A 57 6.66 12.33 8.87
C ASN A 57 7.83 13.29 8.63
N VAL A 58 7.72 14.51 9.13
CA VAL A 58 8.75 15.55 9.04
C VAL A 58 9.44 15.66 10.40
N THR A 59 10.76 15.56 10.41
CA THR A 59 11.59 15.78 11.60
C THR A 59 12.38 17.08 11.45
N GLY A 60 13.08 17.50 12.51
CA GLY A 60 13.97 18.67 12.47
C GLY A 60 15.12 18.55 11.45
N GLU A 61 15.36 17.36 10.90
CA GLU A 61 16.40 17.08 9.89
C GLU A 61 15.82 16.90 8.48
N GLY A 62 14.49 17.03 8.30
CA GLY A 62 13.81 16.89 7.01
C GLY A 62 12.74 15.80 6.99
N ILE A 63 12.37 15.32 5.80
CA ILE A 63 11.38 14.25 5.66
C ILE A 63 12.00 12.94 6.12
N ALA A 64 11.47 12.34 7.18
CA ALA A 64 11.81 10.98 7.54
C ALA A 64 11.36 10.07 6.39
N LYS A 65 12.30 9.31 5.81
CA LYS A 65 11.98 8.35 4.75
C LYS A 65 10.84 7.46 5.26
N ALA A 66 9.72 7.46 4.54
CA ALA A 66 8.63 6.55 4.82
C ALA A 66 9.21 5.13 4.84
N GLN A 67 9.16 4.48 5.99
CA GLN A 67 9.39 3.04 6.06
C GLN A 67 8.19 2.41 5.34
N VAL A 68 8.33 2.18 4.04
CA VAL A 68 7.47 1.22 3.36
C VAL A 68 7.74 -0.08 4.10
N SER A 69 6.76 -0.54 4.88
CA SER A 69 6.79 -1.88 5.46
C SER A 69 6.97 -2.80 4.26
N ALA A 70 8.16 -3.39 4.15
CA ALA A 70 8.44 -4.40 3.15
C ALA A 70 7.57 -5.60 3.50
N GLY A 71 6.30 -5.57 3.06
CA GLY A 71 5.47 -6.75 3.01
C GLY A 71 6.22 -7.83 2.23
N LEU A 72 5.87 -9.10 2.46
CA LEU A 72 6.51 -10.20 1.74
C LEU A 72 6.58 -9.87 0.26
N SER A 73 7.79 -9.89 -0.29
CA SER A 73 8.01 -9.55 -1.69
C SER A 73 7.08 -10.39 -2.57
N SER A 74 6.57 -9.79 -3.66
CA SER A 74 5.69 -10.49 -4.59
C SER A 74 6.31 -11.80 -5.10
N GLN A 75 7.65 -11.86 -5.19
CA GLN A 75 8.43 -13.04 -5.52
C GLN A 75 8.30 -14.13 -4.44
N THR A 76 8.52 -13.78 -3.17
CA THR A 76 8.43 -14.71 -2.04
C THR A 76 7.02 -15.28 -1.91
N LEU A 77 6.00 -14.42 -2.04
CA LEU A 77 4.60 -14.85 -1.97
C LEU A 77 4.26 -15.85 -3.09
N ARG A 78 4.71 -15.59 -4.33
CA ARG A 78 4.51 -16.48 -5.48
C ARG A 78 5.19 -17.84 -5.26
N ILE A 79 6.41 -17.85 -4.73
CA ILE A 79 7.16 -19.08 -4.47
C ILE A 79 6.45 -19.93 -3.39
N VAL A 80 6.08 -19.31 -2.27
CA VAL A 80 5.39 -20.00 -1.17
C VAL A 80 4.03 -20.54 -1.62
N LEU A 81 3.28 -19.75 -2.39
CA LEU A 81 2.00 -20.18 -2.97
C LEU A 81 2.18 -21.36 -3.93
N GLY A 82 3.18 -21.31 -4.81
CA GLY A 82 3.50 -22.40 -5.74
C GLY A 82 3.87 -23.70 -5.03
N LEU A 83 4.73 -23.62 -4.01
CA LEU A 83 5.09 -24.78 -3.17
C LEU A 83 3.87 -25.39 -2.47
N SER A 84 3.00 -24.55 -1.91
CA SER A 84 1.77 -24.99 -1.23
C SER A 84 0.81 -25.73 -2.17
N LEU A 85 0.65 -25.24 -3.40
CA LEU A 85 -0.19 -25.86 -4.42
C LEU A 85 0.34 -27.22 -4.85
N ILE A 86 1.65 -27.34 -5.10
CA ILE A 86 2.28 -28.61 -5.50
C ILE A 86 2.12 -29.66 -4.39
N LEU A 87 2.37 -29.29 -3.14
CA LEU A 87 2.23 -30.21 -2.00
C LEU A 87 0.78 -30.69 -1.83
N ASN A 88 -0.19 -29.78 -1.92
CA ASN A 88 -1.61 -30.15 -1.83
C ASN A 88 -2.06 -31.05 -2.99
N LEU A 89 -1.62 -30.77 -4.22
CA LEU A 89 -1.95 -31.59 -5.39
C LEU A 89 -1.35 -33.00 -5.30
N LEU A 90 -0.11 -33.12 -4.82
CA LEU A 90 0.52 -34.42 -4.59
C LEU A 90 -0.21 -35.20 -3.50
N ALA A 91 -0.54 -34.56 -2.38
CA ALA A 91 -1.30 -35.17 -1.29
C ALA A 91 -2.67 -35.67 -1.78
N ALA A 92 -3.40 -34.84 -2.54
CA ALA A 92 -4.69 -35.21 -3.13
C ALA A 92 -4.56 -36.40 -4.10
N CYS A 93 -3.56 -36.38 -4.99
CA CYS A 93 -3.30 -37.49 -5.92
C CYS A 93 -3.01 -38.81 -5.20
N LEU A 94 -2.18 -38.77 -4.15
CA LEU A 94 -1.85 -39.96 -3.36
C LEU A 94 -3.07 -40.47 -2.58
N PHE A 95 -3.89 -39.57 -2.02
CA PHE A 95 -5.11 -39.93 -1.30
C PHE A 95 -6.14 -40.59 -2.21
N LEU A 96 -6.34 -40.04 -3.41
CA LEU A 96 -7.23 -40.61 -4.43
C LEU A 96 -6.73 -41.97 -4.92
N LYS A 97 -5.42 -42.13 -5.18
CA LYS A 97 -4.83 -43.43 -5.55
C LYS A 97 -4.98 -44.48 -4.45
N ARG A 98 -4.82 -44.10 -3.18
CA ARG A 98 -4.99 -45.00 -2.04
C ARG A 98 -6.46 -45.43 -1.88
N SER A 99 -7.40 -44.50 -2.04
CA SER A 99 -8.85 -44.79 -2.01
C SER A 99 -9.28 -45.76 -3.13
N GLN A 100 -8.77 -45.54 -4.34
CA GLN A 100 -9.04 -46.41 -5.51
C GLN A 100 -8.52 -47.84 -5.31
N ARG A 101 -7.36 -48.00 -4.67
CA ARG A 101 -6.74 -49.30 -4.42
C ARG A 101 -7.48 -50.10 -3.34
N ASN A 102 -8.01 -49.44 -2.31
CA ASN A 102 -8.86 -50.10 -1.31
C ASN A 102 -10.21 -50.57 -1.88
N LYS A 103 -10.78 -49.87 -2.88
CA LYS A 103 -12.04 -50.28 -3.53
C LYS A 103 -11.90 -51.48 -4.47
N ARG A 104 -10.69 -51.79 -4.96
CA ARG A 104 -10.43 -52.93 -5.87
C ARG A 104 -10.01 -54.22 -5.13
N ALA A 105 -9.75 -54.13 -3.83
CA ALA A 105 -9.32 -55.25 -2.99
C ALA A 105 -10.46 -55.78 -2.08
N SER A 106 -11.68 -55.28 -2.26
CA SER A 106 -12.93 -55.72 -1.61
C SER A 106 -13.91 -56.17 -2.67
#